data_AF-A0AAV4W2Q2-F1
#
_entry.id   AF-A0AAV4W2Q2-F1
#
_cell.length_a   1.000
_cell.length_b   1.000
_cell.length_c   1.000
_cell.angle_alpha   90.00
_cell.angle_beta   90.00
_cell.angle_gamma   90.00
#
_symmetry.space_group_name_H-M   'P 1'
#
loop_
_entity.id
_entity.type
_entity.pdbx_description
1 polymer ?
#
loop_
_entity_poly.entity_id
_entity_poly.type
_entity_poly.pdbx_seq_one_letter_code
_entity_poly.pdbx_strand_id
1 'polypeptide(L)'
;MDEDLYWFRNYWPNDDMSTPVEDDPLVQRDAVILFVAEAIEYFLRKRNIRGWVPEVDLQELRANNTEKRYFNDTIGQSINLRTAEWKSFQLATDNGFDLDSWLESDHASSENYVAIYLDEIRRDTWQPADRIILMLSFACTICRHAVAKGRNHLVNAVLRALVRLFMERYPYVWIYRNADFWAYAFIFLAQQDERADPKAYLHGG
;
A
#
# COMPACT_ATOMS: atom_id res chain seq x y z
N MET A 1 -1.61 20.89 -10.22
CA MET A 1 -1.50 20.29 -8.89
C MET A 1 -2.17 18.93 -8.99
N ASP A 2 -1.49 17.83 -8.67
CA ASP A 2 -2.10 16.49 -8.71
C ASP A 2 -3.25 16.47 -7.70
N GLU A 3 -4.46 16.12 -8.14
CA GLU A 3 -5.70 16.21 -7.37
C GLU A 3 -5.59 15.45 -6.04
N ASP A 4 -4.85 14.34 -6.06
CA ASP A 4 -4.53 13.52 -4.90
C ASP A 4 -3.85 14.34 -3.80
N LEU A 5 -2.81 15.11 -4.13
CA LEU A 5 -2.03 15.88 -3.15
C LEU A 5 -2.86 16.99 -2.51
N TYR A 6 -3.77 17.59 -3.27
CA TYR A 6 -4.73 18.56 -2.75
C TYR A 6 -5.63 17.90 -1.70
N TRP A 7 -6.17 16.73 -2.00
CA TRP A 7 -7.08 16.08 -1.09
C TRP A 7 -6.36 15.50 0.14
N PHE A 8 -5.18 14.88 -0.01
CA PHE A 8 -4.38 14.41 1.15
C PHE A 8 -4.06 15.52 2.16
N ARG A 9 -3.92 16.75 1.66
CA ARG A 9 -3.62 17.94 2.46
C ARG A 9 -4.86 18.57 3.11
N ASN A 10 -6.02 18.49 2.45
CA ASN A 10 -7.27 19.12 2.91
C ASN A 10 -8.27 18.15 3.58
N TYR A 11 -8.07 16.83 3.47
CA TYR A 11 -8.99 15.83 4.01
C TYR A 11 -9.03 15.78 5.54
N TRP A 12 -8.11 16.46 6.24
CA TRP A 12 -8.27 16.73 7.68
C TRP A 12 -7.62 18.05 8.10
N PRO A 13 -8.31 18.91 8.88
CA PRO A 13 -7.83 20.24 9.21
C PRO A 13 -6.73 20.15 10.28
N ASN A 14 -5.48 20.08 9.84
CA ASN A 14 -4.43 20.77 10.57
C ASN A 14 -4.35 22.15 9.93
N ASP A 15 -4.67 23.20 10.69
CA ASP A 15 -4.71 24.62 10.27
C ASP A 15 -3.40 25.10 9.60
N ASP A 16 -2.33 24.32 9.66
CA ASP A 16 -0.99 24.65 9.19
C ASP A 16 -0.62 24.06 7.81
N MET A 17 -1.53 23.35 7.14
CA MET A 17 -1.22 22.64 5.88
C MET A 17 -2.03 23.07 4.66
N SER A 18 -2.89 24.09 4.71
CA SER A 18 -3.86 24.40 3.64
C SER A 18 -3.28 24.80 2.26
N THR A 19 -1.97 24.96 2.13
CA THR A 19 -1.31 25.28 0.85
C THR A 19 -0.04 24.43 0.67
N PRO A 20 0.23 23.92 -0.54
CA PRO A 20 1.57 23.50 -0.90
C PRO A 20 2.53 24.65 -0.67
N VAL A 21 3.43 24.45 0.29
CA VAL A 21 4.61 25.28 0.44
C VAL A 21 5.53 24.87 -0.72
N GLU A 22 6.06 25.84 -1.47
CA GLU A 22 6.97 25.57 -2.61
C GLU A 22 8.19 24.71 -2.22
N ASP A 23 8.44 24.55 -0.91
CA ASP A 23 9.57 23.85 -0.31
C ASP A 23 9.22 22.49 0.34
N ASP A 24 8.10 21.85 0.01
CA ASP A 24 7.79 20.51 0.56
C ASP A 24 8.94 19.52 0.24
N PRO A 25 9.61 18.91 1.24
CA PRO A 25 10.77 18.07 0.99
C PRO A 25 10.37 16.76 0.31
N LEU A 26 11.11 16.43 -0.77
CA LEU A 26 10.94 15.16 -1.49
C LEU A 26 11.44 13.99 -0.64
N VAL A 27 10.68 12.90 -0.67
CA VAL A 27 11.10 11.63 -0.05
C VAL A 27 12.24 11.01 -0.85
N GLN A 28 13.20 10.42 -0.15
CA GLN A 28 14.26 9.66 -0.80
C GLN A 28 13.73 8.29 -1.24
N ARG A 29 14.14 7.84 -2.43
CA ARG A 29 13.73 6.56 -3.00
C ARG A 29 13.95 5.39 -2.04
N ASP A 30 15.08 5.34 -1.35
CA ASP A 30 15.41 4.26 -0.41
C ASP A 30 14.46 4.20 0.79
N ALA A 31 13.96 5.35 1.25
CA ALA A 31 12.97 5.39 2.31
C ALA A 31 11.60 4.84 1.83
N VAL A 32 11.25 5.06 0.57
CA VAL A 32 10.03 4.48 -0.04
C VAL A 32 10.20 2.97 -0.26
N ILE A 33 11.38 2.51 -0.70
CA ILE A 33 11.68 1.07 -0.79
C ILE A 33 11.51 0.41 0.59
N LEU A 34 12.11 1.01 1.63
CA LEU A 34 12.00 0.48 2.98
C LEU A 34 10.54 0.46 3.46
N PHE A 35 9.80 1.54 3.25
CA PHE A 35 8.37 1.62 3.61
C PHE A 35 7.53 0.51 2.98
N VAL A 36 7.68 0.29 1.67
CA VAL A 36 6.95 -0.76 0.93
C VAL A 36 7.40 -2.15 1.36
N ALA A 37 8.71 -2.38 1.51
CA ALA A 37 9.23 -3.67 1.89
C ALA A 37 8.82 -4.09 3.30
N GLU A 38 8.80 -3.15 4.25
CA GLU A 38 8.34 -3.40 5.62
C GLU A 38 6.83 -3.71 5.66
N ALA A 39 6.01 -3.09 4.81
CA ALA A 39 4.61 -3.43 4.67
C ALA A 39 4.40 -4.88 4.20
N ILE A 40 5.11 -5.29 3.14
CA ILE A 40 5.06 -6.66 2.61
C ILE A 40 5.56 -7.66 3.68
N GLU A 41 6.70 -7.40 4.30
CA GLU A 41 7.27 -8.27 5.34
C GLU A 41 6.30 -8.42 6.52
N TYR A 42 5.74 -7.31 7.00
CA TYR A 42 4.79 -7.30 8.11
C TYR A 42 3.57 -8.16 7.80
N PHE A 43 2.97 -7.98 6.62
CA PHE A 43 1.78 -8.72 6.20
C PHE A 43 2.06 -10.22 6.08
N LEU A 44 3.14 -10.61 5.40
CA LEU A 44 3.53 -12.02 5.26
C LEU A 44 3.79 -12.65 6.64
N ARG A 45 4.52 -11.96 7.52
CA ARG A 45 4.81 -12.43 8.89
C ARG A 45 3.53 -12.63 9.70
N LYS A 46 2.59 -11.68 9.65
CA LYS A 46 1.30 -11.80 10.38
C LYS A 46 0.47 -12.98 9.91
N ARG A 47 0.60 -13.39 8.65
CA ARG A 47 -0.07 -14.56 8.07
C ARG A 47 0.78 -15.84 8.14
N ASN A 48 1.92 -15.81 8.85
CA ASN A 48 2.88 -16.91 8.96
C ASN A 48 3.37 -17.46 7.60
N ILE A 49 3.47 -16.58 6.60
CA ILE A 49 4.00 -16.90 5.27
C ILE A 49 5.49 -16.60 5.28
N ARG A 50 6.28 -17.57 4.81
CA ARG A 50 7.75 -17.50 4.75
C ARG A 50 8.22 -17.78 3.32
N GLY A 51 9.46 -17.40 3.03
CA GLY A 51 10.12 -17.76 1.77
C GLY A 51 10.30 -16.61 0.79
N TRP A 52 9.76 -15.41 1.09
CA TRP A 52 10.17 -14.21 0.39
C TRP A 52 11.57 -13.78 0.83
N VAL A 53 12.44 -13.52 -0.13
CA VAL A 53 13.75 -12.89 0.06
C VAL A 53 13.73 -11.61 -0.76
N PRO A 54 13.76 -10.43 -0.13
CA PRO A 54 13.79 -9.15 -0.85
C PRO A 54 15.07 -9.04 -1.70
N GLU A 55 14.96 -8.39 -2.85
CA GLU A 55 16.11 -8.05 -3.71
C GLU A 55 17.08 -7.05 -3.05
N VAL A 56 16.61 -6.34 -2.03
CA VAL A 56 17.38 -5.34 -1.28
C VAL A 56 17.69 -5.85 0.12
N ASP A 57 18.87 -5.53 0.63
CA ASP A 57 19.21 -5.79 2.02
C ASP A 57 18.40 -4.85 2.93
N LEU A 58 17.34 -5.38 3.54
CA LEU A 58 16.49 -4.62 4.45
C LEU A 58 17.23 -4.23 5.74
N GLN A 59 18.24 -4.97 6.17
CA GLN A 59 19.02 -4.60 7.36
C GLN A 59 19.90 -3.38 7.05
N GLU A 60 20.52 -3.36 5.88
CA GLU A 60 21.29 -2.21 5.40
C GLU A 60 20.39 -0.98 5.21
N LEU A 61 19.25 -1.12 4.52
CA LEU A 61 18.29 -0.02 4.34
C LEU A 61 17.80 0.53 5.68
N ARG A 62 17.54 -0.35 6.66
CA ARG A 62 17.14 0.02 8.03
C ARG A 62 18.21 0.77 8.80
N ALA A 63 19.48 0.44 8.58
CA ALA A 63 20.62 1.11 9.21
C ALA A 63 20.88 2.49 8.57
N ASN A 64 20.65 2.61 7.26
CA ASN A 64 20.86 3.85 6.51
C ASN A 64 19.68 4.84 6.63
N ASN A 65 18.50 4.39 7.07
CA ASN A 65 17.28 5.21 7.17
C ASN A 65 16.70 5.29 8.59
N THR A 66 17.54 5.22 9.62
CA THR A 66 17.09 5.17 11.03
C THR A 66 16.16 6.30 11.43
N GLU A 67 16.40 7.52 10.92
CA GLU A 67 15.59 8.72 11.18
C GLU A 67 14.38 8.88 10.24
N LYS A 68 14.26 8.02 9.23
CA LYS A 68 13.23 8.09 8.17
C LYS A 68 12.41 6.81 8.07
N ARG A 69 12.24 6.09 9.18
CA ARG A 69 11.33 4.95 9.26
C ARG A 69 9.90 5.44 9.35
N TYR A 70 9.19 5.39 8.23
CA TYR A 70 7.79 5.81 8.14
C TYR A 70 6.80 4.68 8.42
N PHE A 71 7.18 3.43 8.19
CA PHE A 71 6.30 2.30 8.43
C PHE A 71 6.21 1.97 9.93
N ASN A 72 5.02 1.63 10.42
CA ASN A 72 4.80 1.23 11.81
C ASN A 72 3.68 0.20 11.94
N ASP A 73 3.47 -0.30 13.17
CA ASP A 73 2.49 -1.35 13.46
C ASP A 73 1.05 -0.94 13.14
N THR A 74 0.67 0.33 13.25
CA THR A 74 -0.68 0.80 12.93
C THR A 74 -0.95 0.68 11.43
N ILE A 75 0.00 1.12 10.61
CA ILE A 75 -0.06 0.93 9.15
C ILE A 75 -0.14 -0.56 8.85
N GLY A 76 0.73 -1.37 9.46
CA GLY A 76 0.72 -2.83 9.33
C GLY A 76 -0.61 -3.48 9.70
N GLN A 77 -1.29 -3.00 10.74
CA GLN A 77 -2.61 -3.50 11.13
C GLN A 77 -3.68 -3.12 10.12
N SER A 78 -3.69 -1.86 9.65
CA SER A 78 -4.69 -1.37 8.69
C SER A 78 -4.67 -2.15 7.38
N ILE A 79 -3.48 -2.44 6.83
CA ILE A 79 -3.32 -3.22 5.59
C ILE A 79 -3.75 -4.68 5.76
N ASN A 80 -3.74 -5.20 6.99
CA ASN A 80 -4.15 -6.58 7.32
C ASN A 80 -5.64 -6.72 7.65
N LEU A 81 -6.39 -5.61 7.72
CA LEU A 81 -7.83 -5.68 7.93
C LEU A 81 -8.49 -6.41 6.76
N ARG A 82 -9.46 -7.29 7.07
CA ARG A 82 -10.24 -8.00 6.06
C ARG A 82 -10.94 -7.05 5.11
N THR A 83 -11.43 -5.92 5.63
CA THR A 83 -12.05 -4.86 4.84
C THR A 83 -11.07 -4.22 3.85
N ALA A 84 -9.81 -4.02 4.23
CA ALA A 84 -8.79 -3.51 3.31
C ALA A 84 -8.47 -4.54 2.21
N GLU A 85 -8.27 -5.80 2.59
CA GLU A 85 -8.00 -6.90 1.65
C GLU A 85 -9.15 -7.04 0.65
N TRP A 86 -10.39 -7.13 1.14
CA TRP A 86 -11.58 -7.27 0.30
C TRP A 86 -11.82 -6.05 -0.59
N LYS A 87 -11.85 -4.82 -0.05
CA LYS A 87 -12.11 -3.61 -0.85
C LYS A 87 -11.04 -3.42 -1.92
N SER A 88 -9.77 -3.56 -1.56
CA SER A 88 -8.67 -3.34 -2.51
C SER A 88 -8.62 -4.39 -3.62
N PHE A 89 -8.88 -5.66 -3.28
CA PHE A 89 -8.94 -6.73 -4.27
C PHE A 89 -10.18 -6.59 -5.16
N GLN A 90 -11.34 -6.24 -4.60
CA GLN A 90 -12.56 -5.98 -5.37
C GLN A 90 -12.35 -4.85 -6.38
N LEU A 91 -11.80 -3.71 -5.96
CA LEU A 91 -11.49 -2.59 -6.86
C LEU A 91 -10.61 -3.03 -8.04
N ALA A 92 -9.60 -3.86 -7.77
CA ALA A 92 -8.75 -4.40 -8.83
C ALA A 92 -9.52 -5.35 -9.76
N THR A 93 -10.29 -6.29 -9.21
CA THR A 93 -11.02 -7.30 -10.01
C THR A 93 -12.15 -6.69 -10.83
N ASP A 94 -12.84 -5.68 -10.30
CA ASP A 94 -13.92 -4.96 -11.00
C ASP A 94 -13.35 -4.18 -12.20
N ASN A 95 -12.07 -3.80 -12.14
CA ASN A 95 -11.31 -3.20 -13.23
C ASN A 95 -10.60 -4.24 -14.13
N GLY A 96 -10.79 -5.54 -13.90
CA GLY A 96 -10.29 -6.63 -14.76
C GLY A 96 -9.03 -7.33 -14.26
N PHE A 97 -8.56 -7.08 -13.04
CA PHE A 97 -7.42 -7.81 -12.49
C PHE A 97 -7.73 -9.30 -12.36
N ASP A 98 -6.99 -10.11 -13.12
CA ASP A 98 -6.96 -11.55 -12.97
C ASP A 98 -5.68 -12.00 -12.24
N LEU A 99 -5.87 -12.57 -11.04
CA LEU A 99 -4.81 -13.09 -10.20
C LEU A 99 -4.11 -14.29 -10.85
N ASP A 100 -4.84 -15.19 -11.48
CA ASP A 100 -4.26 -16.42 -12.04
C ASP A 100 -3.40 -16.10 -13.26
N SER A 101 -3.92 -15.25 -14.17
CA SER A 101 -3.13 -14.72 -15.29
C SER A 101 -1.86 -14.00 -14.83
N TRP A 102 -1.94 -13.21 -13.74
CA TRP A 102 -0.76 -12.55 -13.20
C TRP A 102 0.27 -13.54 -12.61
N LEU A 103 -0.18 -14.57 -11.89
CA LEU A 103 0.71 -15.59 -11.32
C LEU A 103 1.44 -16.44 -12.36
N GLU A 104 0.91 -16.49 -13.58
CA GLU A 104 1.51 -17.18 -14.74
C GLU A 104 2.41 -16.27 -15.60
N SER A 105 2.36 -14.95 -15.37
CA SER A 105 3.10 -13.96 -16.16
C SER A 105 4.62 -13.98 -15.92
N ASP A 106 5.36 -13.41 -16.88
CA ASP A 106 6.81 -13.27 -16.78
C ASP A 106 7.23 -11.98 -16.05
N HIS A 107 8.55 -11.83 -15.84
CA HIS A 107 9.11 -10.80 -14.97
C HIS A 107 8.85 -9.35 -15.43
N ALA A 108 8.81 -9.09 -16.74
CA ALA A 108 8.68 -7.72 -17.28
C ALA A 108 7.22 -7.33 -17.52
N SER A 109 6.37 -8.29 -17.91
CA SER A 109 4.93 -8.08 -18.04
C SER A 109 4.25 -7.89 -16.68
N SER A 110 4.70 -8.61 -15.65
CA SER A 110 4.11 -8.59 -14.30
C SER A 110 4.19 -7.23 -13.60
N GLU A 111 5.31 -6.50 -13.72
CA GLU A 111 5.46 -5.19 -13.08
C GLU A 111 4.48 -4.16 -13.65
N ASN A 112 4.38 -4.09 -14.98
CA ASN A 112 3.45 -3.17 -15.64
C ASN A 112 2.00 -3.57 -15.40
N TYR A 113 1.71 -4.88 -15.41
CA TYR A 113 0.37 -5.38 -15.11
C TYR A 113 -0.08 -4.94 -13.71
N VAL A 114 0.75 -5.15 -12.68
CA VAL A 114 0.42 -4.71 -11.31
C VAL A 114 0.33 -3.19 -11.20
N ALA A 115 1.22 -2.45 -11.88
CA ALA A 115 1.20 -1.00 -11.84
C ALA A 115 -0.11 -0.40 -12.37
N ILE A 116 -0.73 -1.01 -13.38
CA ILE A 116 -2.06 -0.61 -13.89
C ILE A 116 -3.08 -0.67 -12.76
N TYR A 117 -3.21 -1.84 -12.11
CA TYR A 117 -4.26 -2.01 -11.09
C TYR A 117 -3.98 -1.28 -9.79
N LEU A 118 -2.71 -1.03 -9.45
CA LEU A 118 -2.39 -0.10 -8.36
C LEU A 118 -2.87 1.32 -8.66
N ASP A 119 -2.74 1.79 -9.90
CA ASP A 119 -3.26 3.10 -10.30
C ASP A 119 -4.80 3.12 -10.39
N GLU A 120 -5.44 2.03 -10.80
CA GLU A 120 -6.92 1.92 -10.75
C GLU A 120 -7.44 1.95 -9.32
N ILE A 121 -6.83 1.20 -8.39
CA ILE A 121 -7.18 1.28 -6.96
C ILE A 121 -7.03 2.72 -6.45
N ARG A 122 -5.95 3.41 -6.83
CA ARG A 122 -5.74 4.81 -6.44
C ARG A 122 -6.88 5.72 -6.93
N ARG A 123 -7.27 5.59 -8.19
CA ARG A 123 -8.28 6.43 -8.85
C ARG A 123 -9.68 6.18 -8.29
N ASP A 124 -10.05 4.91 -8.13
CA ASP A 124 -11.40 4.51 -7.71
C ASP A 124 -11.62 4.58 -6.20
N THR A 125 -10.55 4.74 -5.43
CA THR A 125 -10.66 5.01 -4.00
C THR A 125 -11.05 6.48 -3.78
N TRP A 126 -12.30 6.69 -3.42
CA TRP A 126 -12.87 8.01 -3.13
C TRP A 126 -12.14 8.74 -2.00
N GLN A 127 -11.87 8.05 -0.89
CA GLN A 127 -11.24 8.66 0.27
C GLN A 127 -9.71 8.69 0.10
N PRO A 128 -9.07 9.89 0.06
CA PRO A 128 -7.63 9.99 -0.14
C PRO A 128 -6.83 9.19 0.89
N ALA A 129 -7.22 9.28 2.17
CA ALA A 129 -6.58 8.57 3.27
C ALA A 129 -6.53 7.04 3.06
N ASP A 130 -7.51 6.48 2.35
CA ASP A 130 -7.63 5.04 2.14
C ASP A 130 -6.72 4.56 1.01
N ARG A 131 -6.35 5.44 0.06
CA ARG A 131 -5.62 5.07 -1.17
C ARG A 131 -4.34 4.31 -0.86
N ILE A 132 -3.50 4.87 0.01
CA ILE A 132 -2.21 4.25 0.38
C ILE A 132 -2.44 2.90 1.06
N ILE A 133 -3.42 2.82 1.96
CA ILE A 133 -3.74 1.59 2.69
C ILE A 133 -4.28 0.50 1.75
N LEU A 134 -5.20 0.85 0.84
CA LEU A 134 -5.77 -0.11 -0.11
C LEU A 134 -4.76 -0.56 -1.15
N MET A 135 -3.93 0.33 -1.70
CA MET A 135 -2.83 -0.07 -2.60
C MET A 135 -1.84 -1.00 -1.90
N LEU A 136 -1.42 -0.70 -0.66
CA LEU A 136 -0.54 -1.57 0.12
C LEU A 136 -1.21 -2.92 0.43
N SER A 137 -2.49 -2.90 0.80
CA SER A 137 -3.25 -4.12 1.11
C SER A 137 -3.38 -5.03 -0.10
N PHE A 138 -3.72 -4.48 -1.28
CA PHE A 138 -3.73 -5.22 -2.53
C PHE A 138 -2.36 -5.81 -2.86
N ALA A 139 -1.31 -4.97 -2.84
CA ALA A 139 0.07 -5.38 -3.09
C ALA A 139 0.49 -6.54 -2.17
N CYS A 140 0.23 -6.42 -0.86
CA CYS A 140 0.55 -7.46 0.11
C CYS A 140 -0.25 -8.75 -0.12
N THR A 141 -1.52 -8.61 -0.53
CA THR A 141 -2.41 -9.75 -0.80
C THR A 141 -1.91 -10.57 -1.98
N ILE A 142 -1.60 -9.92 -3.11
CA ILE A 142 -1.06 -10.61 -4.29
C ILE A 142 0.35 -11.17 -4.04
N CYS A 143 1.17 -10.49 -3.24
CA CYS A 143 2.46 -11.01 -2.78
C CYS A 143 2.31 -12.31 -1.98
N ARG A 144 1.31 -12.42 -1.11
CA ARG A 144 1.00 -13.66 -0.39
C ARG A 144 0.75 -14.82 -1.38
N HIS A 145 -0.03 -14.59 -2.43
CA HIS A 145 -0.30 -15.61 -3.44
C HIS A 145 0.96 -15.98 -4.24
N ALA A 146 1.78 -15.00 -4.60
CA ALA A 146 3.06 -15.23 -5.28
C ALA A 146 4.03 -16.07 -4.44
N VAL A 147 4.19 -15.76 -3.16
CA VAL A 147 5.06 -16.53 -2.24
C VAL A 147 4.55 -17.96 -2.08
N ALA A 148 3.23 -18.15 -1.94
CA ALA A 148 2.62 -19.48 -1.85
C ALA A 148 2.88 -20.35 -3.10
N LYS A 149 3.10 -19.73 -4.27
CA LYS A 149 3.44 -20.41 -5.54
C LYS A 149 4.95 -20.48 -5.80
N GLY A 150 5.79 -20.01 -4.87
CA GLY A 150 7.25 -19.94 -5.05
C GLY A 150 7.71 -18.92 -6.10
N ARG A 151 6.84 -17.96 -6.46
CA ARG A 151 7.09 -16.95 -7.50
C ARG A 151 7.65 -15.66 -6.90
N ASN A 152 8.79 -15.74 -6.22
CA ASN A 152 9.40 -14.58 -5.52
C ASN A 152 9.71 -13.39 -6.44
N HIS A 153 9.98 -13.63 -7.72
CA HIS A 153 10.15 -12.56 -8.70
C HIS A 153 8.94 -11.63 -8.83
N LEU A 154 7.73 -12.18 -8.70
CA LEU A 154 6.49 -11.39 -8.76
C LEU A 154 6.38 -10.48 -7.55
N VAL A 155 6.81 -10.92 -6.37
CA VAL A 155 6.85 -10.07 -5.16
C VAL A 155 7.74 -8.86 -5.38
N ASN A 156 8.89 -9.05 -6.04
CA ASN A 156 9.80 -7.95 -6.36
C ASN A 156 9.25 -7.05 -7.46
N ALA A 157 8.50 -7.60 -8.42
CA ALA A 157 7.76 -6.80 -9.41
C ALA A 157 6.71 -5.90 -8.74
N VAL A 158 5.97 -6.42 -7.74
CA VAL A 158 5.04 -5.61 -6.93
C VAL A 158 5.77 -4.50 -6.18
N LEU A 159 6.89 -4.82 -5.53
CA LEU A 159 7.68 -3.83 -4.81
C LEU A 159 8.14 -2.70 -5.74
N ARG A 160 8.68 -3.03 -6.92
CA ARG A 160 9.13 -2.02 -7.90
C ARG A 160 7.96 -1.18 -8.43
N ALA A 161 6.85 -1.81 -8.77
CA ALA A 161 5.65 -1.11 -9.24
C ALA A 161 5.13 -0.12 -8.19
N LEU A 162 5.04 -0.55 -6.93
CA LEU A 162 4.54 0.29 -5.83
C LEU A 162 5.49 1.44 -5.50
N VAL A 163 6.80 1.18 -5.45
CA VAL A 163 7.82 2.22 -5.25
C VAL A 163 7.77 3.24 -6.38
N ARG A 164 7.67 2.81 -7.65
CA ARG A 164 7.54 3.72 -8.80
C ARG A 164 6.30 4.60 -8.65
N LEU A 165 5.14 3.99 -8.42
CA LEU A 165 3.89 4.73 -8.26
C LEU A 165 3.93 5.72 -7.10
N PHE A 166 4.54 5.33 -5.97
CA PHE A 166 4.66 6.19 -4.80
C PHE A 166 5.62 7.35 -5.04
N MET A 167 6.74 7.13 -5.75
CA MET A 167 7.64 8.22 -6.13
C MET A 167 7.00 9.19 -7.13
N GLU A 168 6.09 8.72 -7.99
CA GLU A 168 5.40 9.55 -8.98
C GLU A 168 4.21 10.32 -8.39
N ARG A 169 3.40 9.68 -7.55
CA ARG A 169 2.12 10.23 -7.03
C ARG A 169 2.21 10.78 -5.61
N TYR A 170 3.16 10.27 -4.83
CA TYR A 170 3.33 10.63 -3.42
C TYR A 170 4.80 11.01 -3.11
N PRO A 171 5.35 12.03 -3.78
CA PRO A 171 6.78 12.30 -3.74
C PRO A 171 7.24 13.00 -2.45
N TYR A 172 6.35 13.36 -1.52
CA TYR A 172 6.68 14.25 -0.39
C TYR A 172 6.78 13.51 0.95
N VAL A 173 7.75 13.92 1.77
CA VAL A 173 8.00 13.33 3.11
C VAL A 173 6.79 13.39 4.03
N TRP A 174 6.02 14.49 3.99
CA TRP A 174 4.87 14.67 4.88
C TRP A 174 3.81 13.60 4.67
N ILE A 175 3.70 13.03 3.46
CA ILE A 175 2.74 11.96 3.15
C ILE A 175 3.04 10.74 4.02
N TYR A 176 4.31 10.32 4.04
CA TYR A 176 4.74 9.15 4.79
C TYR A 176 4.74 9.39 6.30
N ARG A 177 4.97 10.64 6.74
CA ARG A 177 4.84 11.02 8.15
C ARG A 177 3.40 10.98 8.66
N ASN A 178 2.42 11.18 7.78
CA ASN A 178 0.99 11.19 8.13
C ASN A 178 0.30 9.85 7.82
N ALA A 179 1.01 8.88 7.24
CA ALA A 179 0.43 7.60 6.85
C ALA A 179 -0.13 6.80 8.04
N ASP A 180 0.43 6.99 9.23
CA ASP A 180 -0.05 6.37 10.47
C ASP A 180 -1.40 6.94 10.91
N PHE A 181 -1.59 8.24 10.77
CA PHE A 181 -2.86 8.92 11.04
C PHE A 181 -3.95 8.43 10.08
N TRP A 182 -3.64 8.31 8.78
CA TRP A 182 -4.59 7.75 7.82
C TRP A 182 -4.90 6.27 8.09
N ALA A 183 -3.91 5.49 8.52
CA ALA A 183 -4.13 4.12 8.97
C ALA A 183 -5.08 4.05 10.18
N TYR A 184 -4.96 4.95 11.16
CA TYR A 184 -5.89 5.05 12.28
C TYR A 184 -7.31 5.40 11.82
N ALA A 185 -7.45 6.39 10.94
CA ALA A 185 -8.75 6.79 10.38
C ALA A 185 -9.41 5.61 9.64
N PHE A 186 -8.63 4.89 8.83
CA PHE A 186 -9.09 3.70 8.12
C PHE A 186 -9.59 2.61 9.09
N ILE A 187 -8.81 2.28 10.12
CA ILE A 187 -9.19 1.28 11.13
C ILE A 187 -10.50 1.69 11.82
N PHE A 188 -10.62 2.96 12.21
CA PHE A 188 -11.80 3.48 12.88
C PHE A 188 -13.04 3.36 12.00
N LEU A 189 -12.95 3.75 10.72
CA LEU A 189 -14.06 3.66 9.76
C LEU A 189 -14.42 2.20 9.47
N ALA A 190 -13.43 1.32 9.27
CA ALA A 190 -13.68 -0.10 9.05
C ALA A 190 -14.43 -0.75 10.23
N GLN A 191 -14.12 -0.37 11.47
CA GLN A 191 -14.83 -0.84 12.65
C GLN A 191 -16.26 -0.29 12.76
N GLN A 192 -16.53 0.90 12.22
CA GLN A 192 -17.89 1.43 12.14
C GLN A 192 -18.71 0.69 11.09
N ASP A 193 -18.14 0.44 9.91
CA ASP A 193 -18.79 -0.34 8.83
C ASP A 193 -19.16 -1.76 9.33
N GLU A 194 -18.23 -2.45 10.01
CA GLU A 194 -18.48 -3.78 10.59
C GLU A 194 -19.59 -3.80 11.65
N ARG A 195 -19.72 -2.71 12.43
CA ARG A 195 -20.82 -2.56 13.40
C ARG A 195 -22.15 -2.27 12.73
N ALA A 196 -22.14 -1.57 11.59
CA ALA A 196 -23.33 -1.19 10.86
C ALA A 196 -23.92 -2.36 10.05
N ASP A 197 -23.09 -3.23 9.46
CA ASP A 197 -23.55 -4.44 8.76
C ASP A 197 -22.62 -5.65 8.97
N PRO A 198 -22.80 -6.42 10.05
CA PRO A 198 -21.98 -7.59 10.34
C PRO A 198 -22.11 -8.72 9.30
N LYS A 199 -23.20 -8.76 8.53
CA LYS A 199 -23.50 -9.88 7.61
C LYS A 199 -22.76 -9.75 6.29
N ALA A 200 -22.49 -8.53 5.82
CA ALA A 200 -21.65 -8.28 4.65
C ALA A 200 -20.23 -8.88 4.80
N TYR A 201 -19.72 -8.95 6.04
CA TYR A 201 -18.35 -9.40 6.33
C TYR A 201 -18.22 -10.89 6.67
N LEU A 202 -19.33 -11.63 6.82
CA LEU A 202 -19.29 -13.06 7.16
C LEU A 202 -19.29 -13.98 5.93
N HIS A 203 -19.52 -13.46 4.71
CA HIS A 203 -19.75 -14.27 3.51
C HIS A 203 -18.75 -14.11 2.35
N GLY A 204 -17.72 -13.26 2.46
CA GLY A 204 -16.60 -13.23 1.50
C GLY A 204 -15.52 -14.24 1.88
N GLY A 205 -15.64 -15.48 1.38
CA GLY A 205 -14.88 -16.68 1.80
C GLY A 205 -13.36 -16.59 1.79
#